data_AF-A0A7R9WLH6-F1
#
_entry.id   AF-A0A7R9WLH6-F1
#
_cell.length_a   1.000
_cell.length_b   1.000
_cell.length_c   1.000
_cell.angle_alpha   90.00
_cell.angle_beta   90.00
_cell.angle_gamma   90.00
#
_symmetry.space_group_name_H-M   'P 1'
#
loop_
_entity.id
_entity.type
_entity.pdbx_description
1 polymer ?
#
loop_
_entity_poly.entity_id
_entity_poly.type
_entity_poly.pdbx_seq_one_letter_code
_entity_poly.pdbx_strand_id
1 'polypeptide(L)'
;GTSEGACPMGGSAPGEMFGGSVSLSADGKKIAVGLSAMRAGDVGESGAGKAARVFKFVGGGWSEMGNGIDIGEHIYDTAFSAALSKDGTRVIISNHYVGENGPEIQSDEKNVDLFVGAFRYDDDCNQW
;
A
#
# COMPACT_ATOMS: atom_id res chain seq x y z
N GLY A 1 9.33 -28.46 -11.61
CA GLY A 1 8.23 -27.62 -12.09
C GLY A 1 8.78 -26.22 -12.23
N THR A 2 8.87 -25.72 -13.46
CA THR A 2 9.44 -24.41 -13.77
C THR A 2 8.45 -23.34 -13.36
N SER A 3 8.81 -22.51 -12.38
CA SER A 3 8.10 -21.28 -12.04
C SER A 3 8.09 -20.39 -13.28
N GLU A 4 6.92 -20.16 -13.87
CA GLU A 4 6.78 -19.23 -14.96
C GLU A 4 7.14 -17.81 -14.50
N GLY A 5 8.17 -17.22 -15.11
CA GLY A 5 8.21 -15.81 -15.51
C GLY A 5 8.09 -14.69 -14.47
N ALA A 6 8.00 -14.94 -13.17
CA ALA A 6 7.80 -13.87 -12.21
C ALA A 6 9.08 -13.03 -12.02
N CYS A 7 9.14 -11.86 -12.67
CA CYS A 7 9.98 -10.77 -12.19
C CYS A 7 9.45 -10.38 -10.79
N PRO A 8 10.27 -10.45 -9.73
CA PRO A 8 9.78 -10.21 -8.38
C PRO A 8 9.23 -8.79 -8.26
N MET A 9 8.05 -8.64 -7.64
CA MET A 9 7.51 -7.35 -7.19
C MET A 9 8.38 -6.84 -6.04
N GLY A 10 9.58 -6.34 -6.36
CA GLY A 10 10.62 -6.01 -5.39
C GLY A 10 11.01 -4.53 -5.49
N GLY A 11 10.76 -3.80 -4.41
CA GLY A 11 11.16 -2.39 -4.29
C GLY A 11 10.58 -1.72 -3.06
N SER A 12 10.83 -2.24 -1.87
CA SER A 12 10.70 -1.43 -0.65
C SER A 12 11.92 -0.53 -0.53
N ALA A 13 11.70 0.75 -0.25
CA ALA A 13 12.74 1.60 0.31
C ALA A 13 13.25 0.97 1.63
N PRO A 14 14.50 1.24 2.04
CA PRO A 14 15.00 0.81 3.35
C PRO A 14 14.01 1.23 4.46
N GLY A 15 13.49 0.25 5.21
CA GLY A 15 12.52 0.50 6.29
C GLY A 15 11.04 0.34 5.91
N GLU A 16 10.70 0.17 4.62
CA GLU A 16 9.33 -0.17 4.19
C GLU A 16 9.08 -1.69 4.27
N MET A 17 8.04 -2.11 5.00
CA MET A 17 7.52 -3.47 4.94
C MET A 17 6.56 -3.59 3.74
N PHE A 18 7.04 -4.24 2.69
CA PHE A 18 6.24 -4.57 1.51
C PHE A 18 5.47 -5.88 1.75
N GLY A 19 4.17 -5.90 1.47
CA GLY A 19 3.37 -7.13 1.57
C GLY A 19 2.64 -7.33 2.90
N GLY A 20 2.46 -6.28 3.71
CA GLY A 20 1.65 -6.35 4.94
C GLY A 20 0.18 -6.71 4.69
N SER A 21 -0.32 -6.43 3.48
CA SER A 21 -1.63 -6.89 2.99
C SER A 21 -1.56 -7.12 1.48
N VAL A 22 -2.30 -8.10 0.98
CA VAL A 22 -2.37 -8.43 -0.45
C VAL A 22 -3.82 -8.71 -0.86
N SER A 23 -4.21 -8.22 -2.04
CA SER A 23 -5.50 -8.50 -2.65
C SER A 23 -5.33 -8.74 -4.14
N LEU A 24 -6.06 -9.71 -4.69
CA LEU A 24 -6.03 -10.07 -6.11
C LEU A 24 -7.42 -9.81 -6.73
N SER A 25 -7.47 -9.22 -7.92
CA SER A 25 -8.72 -9.12 -8.68
C SER A 25 -9.25 -10.49 -9.09
N ALA A 26 -10.56 -10.62 -9.34
CA ALA A 26 -11.16 -11.92 -9.61
C ALA A 26 -10.64 -12.58 -10.91
N ASP A 27 -10.17 -11.79 -11.86
CA ASP A 27 -9.55 -12.27 -13.10
C ASP A 27 -8.07 -12.63 -12.93
N GLY A 28 -7.49 -12.42 -11.75
CA GLY A 28 -6.09 -12.69 -11.43
C GLY A 28 -5.10 -11.73 -12.07
N LYS A 29 -5.56 -10.63 -12.70
CA LYS A 29 -4.69 -9.74 -13.49
C LYS A 29 -4.21 -8.50 -12.75
N LYS A 30 -4.74 -8.20 -11.56
CA LYS A 30 -4.28 -7.08 -10.75
C LYS A 30 -4.07 -7.48 -9.30
N ILE A 31 -3.00 -6.99 -8.69
CA ILE A 31 -2.69 -7.19 -7.27
C ILE A 31 -2.53 -5.83 -6.60
N ALA A 32 -3.21 -5.62 -5.48
CA ALA A 32 -2.91 -4.52 -4.56
C ALA A 32 -2.02 -5.06 -3.44
N VAL A 33 -0.92 -4.35 -3.16
CA VAL A 33 0.03 -4.67 -2.10
C VAL A 33 0.11 -3.50 -1.14
N GLY A 34 -0.24 -3.76 0.11
CA GLY A 34 -0.08 -2.84 1.22
C GLY A 34 1.38 -2.59 1.56
N LEU A 35 1.69 -1.33 1.85
CA LEU A 35 2.94 -0.88 2.42
C LEU A 35 2.71 -0.58 3.90
N SER A 36 3.63 -1.02 4.76
CA SER A 36 3.60 -0.67 6.17
C SER A 36 4.94 -0.05 6.54
N ALA A 37 4.91 1.12 7.15
CA ALA A 37 6.12 1.74 7.68
C ALA A 37 6.58 1.01 8.94
N MET A 38 7.89 0.87 9.15
CA MET A 38 8.42 0.63 10.48
C MET A 38 8.30 1.92 11.33
N ARG A 39 8.45 1.79 12.66
CA ARG A 39 8.26 2.87 13.66
C ARG A 39 8.80 4.23 13.19
N ALA A 40 8.15 5.30 13.64
CA ALA A 40 8.61 6.68 13.44
C ALA A 40 10.11 6.81 13.79
N GLY A 41 10.93 7.07 12.77
CA GLY A 41 12.40 7.15 12.89
C GLY A 41 13.17 6.28 11.89
N ASP A 42 12.57 5.20 11.38
CA ASP A 42 13.27 4.24 10.49
C ASP A 42 12.98 4.45 8.99
N VAL A 43 11.92 5.20 8.66
CA VAL A 43 11.63 5.63 7.28
C VAL A 43 12.33 6.97 7.02
N GLY A 44 13.35 6.95 6.17
CA GLY A 44 13.88 8.19 5.59
C GLY A 44 12.80 8.93 4.79
N GLU A 45 13.01 10.22 4.49
CA GLU A 45 12.07 11.10 3.76
C GLU A 45 11.55 10.51 2.43
N SER A 46 12.21 9.49 1.88
CA SER A 46 11.85 8.83 0.62
C SER A 46 10.88 7.65 0.72
N GLY A 47 10.59 7.12 1.92
CA GLY A 47 9.69 5.97 2.15
C GLY A 47 8.36 6.34 2.82
N ALA A 48 8.17 7.62 3.13
CA ALA A 48 7.02 8.16 3.83
C ALA A 48 5.98 8.66 2.83
N GLY A 49 4.85 7.95 2.67
CA GLY A 49 3.68 8.53 1.97
C GLY A 49 2.76 7.58 1.24
N LYS A 50 3.21 6.35 0.90
CA LYS A 50 2.36 5.42 0.15
C LYS A 50 1.78 4.35 1.07
N ALA A 51 0.46 4.17 1.02
CA ALA A 51 -0.26 3.13 1.74
C ALA A 51 -0.30 1.80 0.97
N ALA A 52 -0.32 1.86 -0.36
CA ALA A 52 -0.33 0.68 -1.20
C ALA A 52 0.23 0.95 -2.59
N ARG A 53 0.65 -0.12 -3.26
CA ARG A 53 0.94 -0.15 -4.70
C ARG A 53 0.04 -1.16 -5.37
N VAL A 54 -0.38 -0.88 -6.61
CA VAL A 54 -1.19 -1.82 -7.39
C VAL A 54 -0.43 -2.19 -8.65
N PHE A 55 -0.45 -3.48 -9.00
CA PHE A 55 0.27 -4.03 -10.14
C PHE A 55 -0.70 -4.71 -11.09
N LYS A 56 -0.38 -4.67 -12.38
CA LYS A 56 -1.08 -5.39 -13.45
C LYS A 56 -0.18 -6.46 -14.05
N PHE A 57 -0.74 -7.64 -14.32
CA PHE A 57 -0.04 -8.68 -15.04
C PHE A 57 -0.13 -8.44 -16.56
N VAL A 58 1.02 -8.14 -17.18
CA VAL A 58 1.15 -7.88 -18.61
C VAL A 58 2.42 -8.53 -19.15
N GLY A 59 2.35 -9.16 -20.32
CA GLY A 59 3.53 -9.71 -20.99
C GLY A 59 4.30 -10.78 -20.20
N GLY A 60 3.63 -11.49 -19.28
CA GLY A 60 4.25 -12.51 -18.44
C GLY A 60 4.88 -11.99 -17.14
N GLY A 61 4.74 -10.70 -16.83
CA GLY A 61 5.26 -10.08 -15.61
C GLY A 61 4.30 -9.09 -14.96
N TRP A 62 4.66 -8.62 -13.78
CA TRP A 62 3.91 -7.60 -13.03
C TRP A 62 4.49 -6.21 -13.30
N SER A 63 3.63 -5.26 -13.63
CA SER A 63 3.97 -3.86 -13.87
C SER A 63 3.11 -2.98 -12.97
N GLU A 64 3.73 -2.01 -12.28
CA GLU A 64 3.02 -1.10 -11.38
C GLU A 64 2.04 -0.19 -12.15
N MET A 65 0.87 0.03 -11.55
CA MET A 65 -0.19 0.90 -12.05
C MET A 65 -0.19 2.21 -11.26
N GLY A 66 0.24 3.29 -11.90
CA GLY A 66 0.34 4.63 -11.32
C GLY A 66 1.46 4.80 -10.29
N ASN A 67 1.36 5.84 -9.46
CA ASN A 67 2.40 6.24 -8.50
C ASN A 67 2.18 5.67 -7.08
N GLY A 68 1.47 4.55 -6.96
CA GLY A 68 0.96 4.05 -5.69
C GLY A 68 -0.12 4.97 -5.08
N ILE A 69 -0.72 4.53 -3.99
CA ILE A 69 -1.83 5.22 -3.32
C ILE A 69 -1.31 5.94 -2.10
N ASP A 70 -1.52 7.25 -2.10
CA ASP A 70 -1.20 8.16 -1.00
C ASP A 70 -2.45 8.42 -0.16
N ILE A 71 -2.34 8.35 1.16
CA ILE A 71 -3.45 8.60 2.08
C ILE A 71 -3.18 9.81 3.00
N GLY A 72 -2.18 10.63 2.67
CA GLY A 72 -1.84 11.85 3.39
C GLY A 72 -0.86 11.64 4.56
N GLU A 73 -0.79 12.64 5.44
CA GLU A 73 0.24 12.81 6.49
C GLU A 73 0.22 11.74 7.60
N HIS A 74 -0.73 10.81 7.58
CA HIS A 74 -0.88 9.73 8.57
C HIS A 74 -0.06 8.48 8.21
N ILE A 75 1.22 8.70 7.90
CA ILE A 75 2.18 7.71 7.41
C ILE A 75 2.71 6.75 8.47
N TYR A 76 2.31 6.92 9.73
CA TYR A 76 2.83 6.19 10.89
C TYR A 76 1.92 5.05 11.35
N ASP A 77 0.81 4.81 10.66
CA ASP A 77 -0.12 3.72 10.99
C ASP A 77 0.34 2.41 10.36
N THR A 78 0.70 1.44 11.20
CA THR A 78 1.53 0.30 10.81
C THR A 78 0.76 -1.00 10.54
N ALA A 79 -0.54 -0.94 10.34
CA ALA A 79 -1.26 -2.10 9.84
C ALA A 79 -2.39 -1.71 8.89
N PHE A 80 -2.28 -2.25 7.70
CA PHE A 80 -3.00 -1.80 6.54
C PHE A 80 -3.75 -2.97 5.89
N SER A 81 -4.95 -2.74 5.36
CA SER A 81 -5.70 -3.75 4.57
C SER A 81 -6.09 -3.19 3.21
N ALA A 82 -5.83 -3.95 2.15
CA ALA A 82 -6.28 -3.67 0.80
C ALA A 82 -7.35 -4.67 0.35
N ALA A 83 -8.36 -4.17 -0.38
CA ALA A 83 -9.34 -4.99 -1.08
C ALA A 83 -9.61 -4.46 -2.49
N LEU A 84 -9.24 -5.22 -3.52
CA LEU A 84 -9.58 -4.92 -4.90
C LEU A 84 -11.03 -5.29 -5.21
N SER A 85 -11.68 -4.48 -6.05
CA SER A 85 -12.94 -4.86 -6.69
C SER A 85 -12.74 -6.05 -7.65
N LYS A 86 -13.85 -6.71 -8.02
CA LYS A 86 -13.84 -7.86 -8.95
C LYS A 86 -13.09 -7.56 -10.25
N ASP A 87 -13.32 -6.39 -10.83
CA ASP A 87 -12.69 -5.89 -12.06
C ASP A 87 -11.33 -5.20 -11.81
N GLY A 88 -10.95 -5.04 -10.54
CA GLY A 88 -9.74 -4.35 -10.10
C GLY A 88 -9.66 -2.89 -10.55
N THR A 89 -10.78 -2.22 -10.81
CA THR A 89 -10.80 -0.77 -11.11
C THR A 89 -10.91 0.09 -9.86
N ARG A 90 -11.22 -0.53 -8.72
CA ARG A 90 -11.31 0.12 -7.41
C ARG A 90 -10.53 -0.66 -6.37
N VAL A 91 -10.08 0.06 -5.35
CA VAL A 91 -9.44 -0.54 -4.18
C VAL A 91 -9.90 0.18 -2.92
N ILE A 92 -10.20 -0.59 -1.88
CA ILE A 92 -10.41 -0.08 -0.53
C ILE A 92 -9.14 -0.27 0.25
N ILE A 93 -8.78 0.75 1.02
CA ILE A 93 -7.51 0.92 1.71
C ILE A 93 -7.85 1.40 3.12
N SER A 94 -7.51 0.62 4.14
CA SER A 94 -7.73 1.01 5.54
C SER A 94 -6.44 0.95 6.34
N ASN A 95 -6.23 1.91 7.24
CA ASN A 95 -5.19 1.81 8.25
C ASN A 95 -5.80 1.41 9.61
N HIS A 96 -4.98 0.84 10.48
CA HIS A 96 -5.27 0.78 11.90
C HIS A 96 -4.01 1.08 12.70
N TYR A 97 -4.21 1.79 13.80
CA TYR A 97 -3.16 2.06 14.76
C TYR A 97 -2.94 0.82 15.63
N VAL A 98 -1.76 0.20 15.55
CA VAL A 98 -1.33 -0.85 16.48
C VAL A 98 -0.45 -0.22 17.55
N GLY A 99 -1.09 0.30 18.59
CA GLY A 99 -0.39 0.93 19.70
C GLY A 99 0.00 -0.08 20.75
N GLU A 100 1.26 -0.51 20.79
CA GLU A 100 1.91 -0.91 22.05
C GLU A 100 3.39 -0.43 22.03
N ASN A 101 3.64 0.65 22.76
CA ASN A 101 4.94 1.31 23.02
C ASN A 101 5.59 2.13 21.87
N GLY A 102 4.81 2.90 21.08
CA GLY A 102 5.34 3.93 20.17
C GLY A 102 6.09 5.06 20.90
N PRO A 103 6.84 5.94 20.20
CA PRO A 103 7.47 7.09 20.84
C PRO A 103 6.38 7.90 21.55
N GLU A 104 6.70 8.33 22.76
CA GLU A 104 5.84 9.09 23.66
C GLU A 104 5.09 10.19 22.90
N ILE A 105 3.81 9.94 22.60
CA ILE A 105 2.95 10.88 21.87
C ILE A 105 2.64 12.01 22.85
N GLN A 106 3.27 13.17 22.64
CA GLN A 106 2.98 14.36 23.43
C GLN A 106 1.51 14.73 23.24
N SER A 107 0.81 14.88 24.36
CA SER A 107 -0.63 14.73 24.55
C SER A 107 -1.55 15.78 23.92
N ASP A 108 -1.10 16.53 22.91
CA ASP A 108 -1.86 17.66 22.34
C ASP A 108 -2.30 17.47 20.88
N GLU A 109 -1.86 16.41 20.17
CA GLU A 109 -2.34 16.07 18.82
C GLU A 109 -3.42 14.97 18.88
N LYS A 110 -4.61 15.36 19.37
CA LYS A 110 -5.81 14.52 19.34
C LYS A 110 -6.36 14.41 17.91
N ASN A 111 -5.90 13.41 17.17
CA ASN A 111 -6.68 12.57 16.27
C ASN A 111 -5.73 11.71 15.41
N VAL A 112 -5.42 10.51 15.90
CA VAL A 112 -5.04 9.41 15.00
C VAL A 112 -6.34 8.96 14.32
N ASP A 113 -6.71 9.65 13.25
CA ASP A 113 -7.91 9.34 12.49
C ASP A 113 -7.71 8.00 11.78
N LEU A 114 -8.45 6.97 12.21
CA LEU A 114 -8.56 5.72 11.47
C LEU A 114 -9.14 6.04 10.09
N PHE A 115 -8.40 5.68 9.05
CA PHE A 115 -8.73 5.96 7.68
C PHE A 115 -9.29 4.73 6.97
N VAL A 116 -10.38 4.91 6.25
CA VAL A 116 -10.84 3.99 5.21
C VAL A 116 -11.12 4.80 3.95
N GLY A 117 -10.32 4.57 2.91
CA GLY A 117 -10.46 5.22 1.61
C GLY A 117 -10.87 4.23 0.53
N ALA A 118 -11.74 4.68 -0.37
CA ALA A 118 -12.07 3.96 -1.59
C ALA A 118 -11.53 4.75 -2.80
N PHE A 119 -10.63 4.11 -3.54
CA PHE A 119 -9.89 4.69 -4.65
C PHE A 119 -10.35 4.06 -5.95
N ARG A 120 -10.31 4.83 -7.04
CA ARG A 120 -10.67 4.37 -8.37
C ARG A 120 -9.54 4.74 -9.31
N TYR A 121 -9.06 3.75 -10.07
CA TYR A 121 -8.06 4.00 -11.08
C TYR A 121 -8.59 4.89 -12.20
N ASP A 122 -7.83 5.94 -12.50
CA ASP A 122 -7.99 6.82 -13.65
C ASP A 122 -6.96 6.42 -14.71
N ASP A 123 -7.46 5.82 -15.80
CA ASP A 123 -6.64 5.38 -16.93
C ASP A 123 -6.06 6.57 -17.73
N ASP A 124 -6.71 7.73 -17.72
CA ASP A 124 -6.26 8.91 -18.48
C ASP A 124 -5.06 9.56 -17.79
N CYS A 125 -5.06 9.58 -16.46
CA CYS A 125 -3.98 10.15 -15.64
C CYS A 125 -2.95 9.10 -15.20
N ASN A 126 -3.25 7.81 -15.35
CA ASN A 126 -2.47 6.70 -14.81
C ASN A 126 -2.26 6.85 -13.29
N GLN A 127 -3.34 7.15 -12.54
CA GLN A 127 -3.32 7.39 -11.09
C GLN A 127 -4.49 6.67 -10.40
N TRP A 128 -4.39 6.47 -9.08
CA TRP A 128 -5.43 5.88 -8.22
C TRP A 128 -6.17 6.93 -7.39
#